data_AF-A0A383BIF7-F1
#
_entry.id   AF-A0A383BIF7-F1
#
_cell.length_a   1.000
_cell.length_b   1.000
_cell.length_c   1.000
_cell.angle_alpha   90.00
_cell.angle_beta   90.00
_cell.angle_gamma   90.00
#
_symmetry.space_group_name_H-M   'P 1'
#
loop_
_entity.id
_entity.type
_entity.pdbx_description
1 polymer ?
#
loop_
_entity_poly.entity_id
_entity_poly.type
_entity_poly.pdbx_seq_one_letter_code
_entity_poly.pdbx_strand_id
1 'polypeptide(L)'
;MTKNRLLILTALKAEASPFIQHYKLRKKEFIESKPLYYSGAITLLITGVGNTNVQNTLQNYCNQQQIKQHDFIVNIGVAGGNADLGKIGDLFLIDKIISETDGPAYYSNVLFKHG
;
A
#
# COMPACT_ATOMS: atom_id res chain seq x y z
N MET A 1 24.54 -6.17 5.17
CA MET A 1 23.21 -6.01 5.81
C MET A 1 22.16 -5.95 4.72
N THR A 2 21.10 -6.76 4.81
CA THR A 2 19.98 -6.72 3.86
C THR A 2 19.17 -5.45 4.13
N LYS A 3 18.89 -4.66 3.10
CA LYS A 3 18.22 -3.36 3.24
C LYS A 3 16.71 -3.57 3.26
N ASN A 4 16.04 -3.15 4.33
CA ASN A 4 14.58 -3.16 4.43
C ASN A 4 13.97 -2.32 3.31
N ARG A 5 12.91 -2.83 2.66
CA ARG A 5 12.16 -2.10 1.63
C ARG A 5 10.79 -1.69 2.15
N LEU A 6 10.31 -0.55 1.66
CA LEU A 6 8.97 -0.05 1.92
C LEU A 6 8.17 -0.12 0.63
N LEU A 7 7.07 -0.87 0.64
CA LEU A 7 6.08 -0.95 -0.41
C LEU A 7 4.83 -0.15 0.00
N ILE A 8 4.61 0.98 -0.66
CA ILE A 8 3.42 1.81 -0.47
C ILE A 8 2.38 1.40 -1.50
N LEU A 9 1.15 1.13 -1.05
CA LEU A 9 0.00 0.86 -1.90
C LEU A 9 -0.98 2.02 -1.79
N THR A 10 -1.38 2.59 -2.91
CA THR A 10 -2.48 3.57 -2.98
C THR A 10 -3.48 3.14 -4.04
N ALA A 11 -4.76 3.51 -3.90
CA ALA A 11 -5.75 3.19 -4.92
C ALA A 11 -5.69 4.18 -6.09
N LEU A 12 -5.47 5.45 -5.79
CA LEU A 12 -5.57 6.56 -6.74
C LEU A 12 -4.23 7.26 -6.96
N LYS A 13 -4.08 7.88 -8.14
CA LYS A 13 -2.92 8.74 -8.45
C LYS A 13 -2.86 9.98 -7.55
N ALA A 14 -4.02 10.51 -7.16
CA ALA A 14 -4.10 11.65 -6.23
C ALA A 14 -3.49 11.31 -4.86
N GLU A 15 -3.75 10.10 -4.35
CA GLU A 15 -3.16 9.59 -3.10
C GLU A 15 -1.66 9.33 -3.24
N ALA A 16 -1.20 8.88 -4.41
CA ALA A 16 0.21 8.61 -4.68
C ALA A 16 1.07 9.87 -4.85
N SER A 17 0.50 10.93 -5.42
CA SER A 17 1.22 12.12 -5.87
C SER A 17 2.10 12.77 -4.79
N PRO A 18 1.62 12.96 -3.53
CA PRO A 18 2.45 13.51 -2.45
C PRO A 18 3.70 12.67 -2.19
N PHE A 19 3.58 11.34 -2.19
CA PHE A 19 4.71 10.43 -1.95
C PHE A 19 5.70 10.40 -3.11
N ILE A 20 5.19 10.42 -4.36
CA ILE A 20 6.02 10.50 -5.56
C ILE A 20 6.89 11.75 -5.53
N GLN A 21 6.31 12.90 -5.17
CA GLN A 21 7.01 14.18 -5.11
C GLN A 21 8.00 14.21 -3.93
N HIS A 22 7.55 13.84 -2.73
CA HIS A 22 8.36 13.89 -1.51
C HIS A 22 9.60 12.98 -1.61
N TYR A 23 9.42 11.73 -2.03
CA TYR A 23 10.52 10.76 -2.17
C TYR A 23 11.22 10.79 -3.53
N LYS A 24 10.81 11.70 -4.43
CA LYS A 24 11.33 11.83 -5.80
C LYS A 24 11.31 10.49 -6.55
N LEU A 25 10.19 9.78 -6.44
CA LEU A 25 10.04 8.46 -7.03
C LEU A 25 10.05 8.55 -8.56
N ARG A 26 10.83 7.69 -9.20
CA ARG A 26 10.90 7.60 -10.66
C ARG A 26 9.86 6.62 -11.16
N LYS A 27 9.15 7.00 -12.23
CA LYS A 27 8.25 6.10 -12.94
C LYS A 27 9.08 5.03 -13.66
N LYS A 28 8.65 3.78 -13.57
CA LYS A 28 9.15 2.66 -14.37
C LYS A 28 7.96 1.96 -15.01
N GLU A 29 8.06 1.74 -16.32
CA GLU A 29 7.07 0.92 -17.02
C GLU A 29 7.04 -0.48 -16.41
N PHE A 30 5.84 -0.99 -16.22
CA PHE A 30 5.58 -2.24 -15.53
C PHE A 30 4.37 -2.94 -16.18
N ILE A 31 4.11 -4.19 -15.78
CA ILE A 31 3.14 -5.08 -16.44
C ILE A 31 1.74 -4.42 -16.53
N GLU A 32 1.00 -4.74 -17.61
CA GLU A 32 -0.41 -4.35 -17.81
C GLU A 32 -0.66 -2.84 -17.80
N SER A 33 0.30 -2.04 -18.26
CA SER A 33 0.17 -0.56 -18.36
C SER A 33 -0.02 0.15 -17.01
N LYS A 34 0.18 -0.53 -15.88
CA LYS A 34 0.21 0.07 -14.55
C LYS A 34 1.66 0.33 -14.15
N PRO A 35 2.14 1.59 -14.17
CA PRO A 35 3.52 1.87 -13.83
C PRO A 35 3.79 1.67 -12.34
N LEU A 36 5.02 1.28 -12.01
CA LEU A 36 5.53 1.36 -10.64
C LEU A 36 6.35 2.63 -10.45
N TYR A 37 6.40 3.13 -9.22
CA TYR A 37 7.22 4.28 -8.84
C TYR A 37 8.24 3.84 -7.80
N TYR A 38 9.49 4.25 -7.92
CA TYR A 38 10.53 3.77 -7.01
C TYR A 38 11.68 4.75 -6.81
N SER A 39 12.32 4.65 -5.65
CA SER A 39 13.60 5.31 -5.35
C SER A 39 14.27 4.59 -4.19
N GLY A 40 15.47 4.04 -4.43
CA GLY A 40 16.22 3.30 -3.41
C GLY A 40 15.43 2.11 -2.84
N ALA A 41 15.05 2.20 -1.57
CA ALA A 41 14.31 1.16 -0.85
C ALA A 41 12.79 1.35 -0.86
N ILE A 42 12.29 2.43 -1.48
CA ILE A 42 10.85 2.74 -1.52
C ILE A 42 10.31 2.36 -2.90
N THR A 43 9.25 1.57 -2.91
CA THR A 43 8.42 1.28 -4.08
C THR A 43 6.99 1.72 -3.79
N LEU A 44 6.31 2.32 -4.76
CA LEU A 44 4.91 2.68 -4.69
C LEU A 44 4.15 2.06 -5.88
N LEU A 45 3.04 1.41 -5.57
CA LEU A 45 2.10 0.86 -6.54
C LEU A 45 0.77 1.59 -6.43
N ILE A 46 0.25 2.04 -7.57
CA ILE A 46 -1.13 2.51 -7.69
C ILE A 46 -1.98 1.32 -8.12
N THR A 47 -2.78 0.77 -7.20
CA THR A 47 -3.52 -0.48 -7.42
C THR A 47 -4.76 -0.29 -8.28
N GLY A 48 -5.42 0.87 -8.18
CA GLY A 48 -6.82 1.06 -8.54
C GLY A 48 -7.75 0.71 -7.37
N VAL A 49 -8.99 1.18 -7.46
CA VAL A 49 -10.05 0.97 -6.44
C VAL A 49 -10.59 -0.47 -6.51
N GLY A 50 -10.80 -1.08 -5.34
CA GLY A 50 -11.46 -2.39 -5.20
C GLY A 50 -10.50 -3.59 -5.07
N ASN A 51 -10.99 -4.66 -4.43
CA ASN A 51 -10.18 -5.82 -4.04
C ASN A 51 -9.52 -6.54 -5.24
N THR A 52 -10.25 -6.72 -6.35
CA THR A 52 -9.72 -7.35 -7.57
C THR A 52 -8.51 -6.58 -8.13
N ASN A 53 -8.58 -5.24 -8.13
CA ASN A 53 -7.49 -4.39 -8.61
C ASN A 53 -6.24 -4.49 -7.72
N VAL A 54 -6.44 -4.54 -6.40
CA VAL A 54 -5.36 -4.76 -5.42
C VAL A 54 -4.72 -6.13 -5.62
N GLN A 55 -5.53 -7.20 -5.72
CA GLN A 55 -5.05 -8.57 -5.92
C GLN A 55 -4.21 -8.70 -7.19
N ASN A 56 -4.73 -8.24 -8.34
CA ASN A 56 -4.02 -8.33 -9.62
C ASN A 56 -2.69 -7.58 -9.58
N THR A 57 -2.69 -6.37 -9.01
CA THR A 57 -1.48 -5.53 -8.92
C THR A 57 -0.41 -6.19 -8.04
N LEU A 58 -0.80 -6.73 -6.88
CA LEU A 58 0.12 -7.41 -5.98
C LEU A 58 0.62 -8.74 -6.54
N GLN A 59 -0.24 -9.53 -7.18
CA GLN A 59 0.17 -10.77 -7.83
C GLN A 59 1.21 -10.50 -8.93
N ASN A 60 0.97 -9.50 -9.78
CA ASN A 60 1.91 -9.10 -10.82
C ASN A 60 3.24 -8.59 -10.25
N TYR A 61 3.18 -7.83 -9.13
CA TYR A 61 4.39 -7.43 -8.41
C TYR A 61 5.17 -8.62 -7.86
N CYS A 62 4.50 -9.53 -7.15
CA CYS A 62 5.11 -10.72 -6.54
C CYS A 62 5.71 -11.69 -7.56
N ASN A 63 5.13 -11.78 -8.75
CA ASN A 63 5.66 -12.60 -9.85
C ASN A 63 7.03 -12.13 -10.35
N GLN A 64 7.35 -10.84 -10.20
CA GLN A 64 8.64 -10.26 -10.63
C GLN A 64 9.57 -9.90 -9.47
N GLN A 65 9.01 -9.67 -8.29
CA GLN A 65 9.73 -9.20 -7.11
C GLN A 65 9.33 -10.07 -5.92
N GLN A 66 10.30 -10.79 -5.35
CA GLN A 66 10.05 -11.54 -4.14
C GLN A 66 9.87 -10.57 -2.97
N ILE A 67 8.73 -10.62 -2.28
CA ILE A 67 8.53 -9.95 -0.99
C ILE A 67 9.25 -10.78 0.08
N LYS A 68 10.07 -10.11 0.89
CA LYS A 68 10.87 -10.71 1.96
C LYS A 68 10.25 -10.39 3.31
N GLN A 69 10.58 -11.20 4.32
CA GLN A 69 10.06 -11.05 5.68
C GLN A 69 10.33 -9.66 6.32
N HIS A 70 11.40 -8.97 5.90
CA HIS A 70 11.77 -7.64 6.40
C HIS A 70 11.28 -6.48 5.51
N ASP A 71 10.46 -6.76 4.49
CA ASP A 71 9.80 -5.73 3.72
C ASP A 71 8.56 -5.24 4.48
N PHE A 72 8.37 -3.92 4.51
CA PHE A 72 7.20 -3.29 5.07
C PHE A 72 6.23 -2.96 3.96
N ILE A 73 4.97 -3.36 4.12
CA ILE A 73 3.89 -3.05 3.18
C ILE A 73 2.90 -2.15 3.91
N VAL A 74 2.60 -1.00 3.33
CA VAL A 74 1.63 -0.05 3.88
C VAL A 74 0.61 0.31 2.82
N ASN A 75 -0.67 0.16 3.15
CA ASN A 75 -1.75 0.76 2.37
C ASN A 75 -1.99 2.18 2.91
N ILE A 76 -2.05 3.16 2.00
CA ILE A 76 -2.35 4.55 2.32
C ILE A 76 -3.43 5.01 1.34
N GLY A 77 -4.53 5.52 1.87
CA GLY A 77 -5.63 6.04 1.08
C GLY A 77 -6.59 6.87 1.90
N VAL A 78 -7.52 7.52 1.21
CA VAL A 78 -8.63 8.22 1.85
C VAL A 78 -9.74 7.25 2.22
N ALA A 79 -10.43 7.51 3.32
CA ALA A 79 -11.57 6.72 3.77
C ALA A 79 -12.70 7.62 4.26
N GLY A 80 -13.93 7.13 4.14
CA GLY A 80 -15.05 7.67 4.92
C GLY A 80 -14.88 7.27 6.39
N GLY A 81 -15.12 8.20 7.30
CA GLY A 81 -15.03 7.97 8.74
C GLY A 81 -16.33 8.32 9.44
N ASN A 82 -16.55 7.73 10.61
CA ASN A 82 -17.61 8.19 11.52
C ASN A 82 -17.26 9.61 11.98
N ALA A 83 -18.19 10.56 11.80
CA ALA A 83 -18.02 11.96 12.16
C ALA A 83 -17.76 12.19 13.67
N ASP A 84 -18.16 11.23 14.52
CA ASP A 84 -17.90 11.27 15.96
C ASP A 84 -16.45 10.83 16.33
N LEU A 85 -15.75 10.14 15.41
CA LEU A 85 -14.40 9.62 15.64
C LEU A 85 -13.28 10.55 15.16
N GLY A 86 -13.61 11.62 14.43
CA GLY A 86 -12.64 12.60 13.96
C GLY A 86 -13.20 13.58 12.94
N LYS A 87 -12.32 14.41 12.38
CA LYS A 87 -12.64 15.45 11.41
C LYS A 87 -12.04 15.13 10.05
N ILE A 88 -12.57 15.77 9.01
CA ILE A 88 -11.99 15.67 7.66
C ILE A 88 -10.51 16.10 7.72
N GLY A 89 -9.63 15.22 7.25
CA GLY A 89 -8.18 15.43 7.25
C GLY A 89 -7.43 14.75 8.39
N ASP A 90 -8.13 14.18 9.38
CA ASP A 90 -7.50 13.38 10.42
C ASP A 90 -6.90 12.08 9.83
N LEU A 91 -5.78 11.66 10.40
CA LEU A 91 -5.09 10.43 10.03
C LEU A 91 -5.47 9.31 10.99
N PHE A 92 -5.85 8.17 10.43
CA PHE A 92 -6.18 6.97 11.19
C PHE A 92 -5.17 5.87 10.88
N LEU A 93 -4.56 5.33 11.93
CA LEU A 93 -3.85 4.06 11.84
C LEU A 93 -4.87 2.94 12.00
N ILE A 94 -4.94 2.05 11.01
CA ILE A 94 -5.93 0.98 10.98
C ILE A 94 -5.30 -0.28 11.54
N ASP A 95 -5.82 -0.77 12.67
CA ASP A 95 -5.38 -2.01 13.34
C ASP A 95 -6.17 -3.25 12.92
N LYS A 96 -7.41 -3.04 12.45
CA LYS A 96 -8.38 -4.07 12.09
C LYS A 96 -9.21 -3.63 10.90
N ILE A 97 -9.33 -4.50 9.91
CA ILE A 97 -10.15 -4.35 8.71
C ILE A 97 -11.21 -5.43 8.74
N ILE A 98 -12.47 -5.09 8.50
CA ILE A 98 -13.58 -6.06 8.44
C ILE A 98 -14.15 -5.99 7.03
N SER A 99 -14.19 -7.13 6.33
CA SER A 99 -14.86 -7.21 5.03
C SER A 99 -16.37 -7.30 5.23
N GLU A 100 -17.13 -6.44 4.57
CA GLU A 100 -18.60 -6.50 4.55
C GLU A 100 -19.10 -7.76 3.81
N THR A 101 -18.32 -8.28 2.87
CA THR A 101 -18.72 -9.39 1.99
C THR A 101 -18.19 -10.75 2.45
N ASP A 102 -16.99 -10.79 3.04
CA ASP A 102 -16.28 -12.07 3.20
C ASP A 102 -16.30 -12.63 4.62
N GLY A 103 -16.64 -11.83 5.63
CA GLY A 103 -16.83 -12.32 7.01
C GLY A 103 -15.62 -12.29 7.97
N PRO A 104 -14.35 -12.52 7.58
CA PRO A 104 -13.24 -12.43 8.53
C PRO A 104 -12.78 -10.99 8.72
N ALA A 105 -12.34 -10.72 9.95
CA ALA A 105 -11.54 -9.54 10.26
C ALA A 105 -10.06 -9.82 9.96
N TYR A 106 -9.42 -8.90 9.26
CA TYR A 106 -7.98 -8.87 9.02
C TYR A 106 -7.33 -7.91 10.03
N TYR A 107 -6.27 -8.35 10.70
CA TYR A 107 -5.51 -7.52 11.62
C TYR A 107 -4.22 -7.11 10.94
N SER A 108 -4.03 -5.81 10.73
CA SER A 108 -2.85 -5.23 10.08
C SER A 108 -1.61 -5.28 10.97
N ASN A 109 -1.80 -5.45 12.29
CA ASN A 109 -0.76 -5.50 13.32
C ASN A 109 0.04 -6.80 13.35
N VAL A 110 0.27 -7.46 12.22
CA VAL A 110 1.38 -8.40 12.09
C VAL A 110 2.66 -7.58 11.95
N LEU A 111 3.03 -6.90 13.03
CA LEU A 111 4.40 -6.46 13.27
C LEU A 111 5.19 -7.77 13.42
N PHE A 112 5.87 -8.19 12.35
CA PHE A 112 6.78 -9.32 12.44
C PHE A 112 7.71 -9.10 13.64
N LYS A 113 7.82 -10.09 14.53
CA LYS A 113 8.76 -10.06 15.66
C LYS A 113 10.12 -9.61 15.13
N HIS A 114 10.57 -8.44 15.56
CA HIS A 114 11.98 -8.12 15.56
C HIS A 114 12.57 -8.89 16.74
N GLY A 115 13.55 -9.75 16.43
CA GLY A 115 14.25 -10.57 17.42
C GLY A 115 14.94 -9.73 18.48
#